data_AF-W0HW18-F1
#
_entry.id   AF-W0HW18-F1
#
_cell.length_a   1.000
_cell.length_b   1.000
_cell.length_c   1.000
_cell.angle_alpha   90.00
_cell.angle_beta   90.00
_cell.angle_gamma   90.00
#
_symmetry.space_group_name_H-M   'P 1'
#
loop_
_entity.id
_entity.type
_entity.pdbx_description
1 polymer ?
#
loop_
_entity_poly.entity_id
_entity_poly.type
_entity_poly.pdbx_seq_one_letter_code
_entity_poly.pdbx_strand_id
1 'polypeptide(L)' 'MNYQLLSRRAAELERSHELIKARDMWKDAAKEAAPANREWAELRAALCDTKIERGWK' A
#
# COMPACT_ATOMS: atom_id res chain seq x y z
N MET A 1 -4.15 12.80 -6.98
CA MET A 1 -3.05 12.84 -5.98
C MET A 1 -1.93 11.96 -6.54
N ASN A 2 -0.71 12.45 -6.75
CA ASN A 2 0.29 11.70 -7.55
C ASN A 2 0.66 10.33 -6.91
N TYR A 3 0.61 9.25 -7.70
CA TYR A 3 1.04 7.90 -7.33
C TYR A 3 2.33 7.86 -6.50
N GLN A 4 3.34 8.65 -6.87
CA GLN A 4 4.63 8.69 -6.17
C GLN A 4 4.51 9.16 -4.71
N LEU A 5 3.62 10.11 -4.45
CA LEU A 5 3.38 10.62 -3.10
C LEU A 5 2.64 9.58 -2.25
N LEU A 6 1.61 8.96 -2.83
CA LEU A 6 0.79 7.94 -2.18
C LEU A 6 1.62 6.69 -1.84
N SER A 7 2.37 6.17 -2.81
CA SER A 7 3.23 5.00 -2.65
C SER A 7 4.36 5.23 -1.63
N ARG A 8 4.98 6.42 -1.63
CA ARG A 8 5.95 6.79 -0.60
C ARG A 8 5.32 6.78 0.79
N ARG A 9 4.16 7.42 0.95
CA ARG A 9 3.49 7.49 2.25
C ARG A 9 3.01 6.12 2.73
N ALA A 10 2.52 5.29 1.82
CA ALA A 10 2.14 3.91 2.10
C ALA A 10 3.34 3.08 2.59
N ALA A 11 4.51 3.24 1.95
CA ALA A 11 5.75 2.57 2.37
C ALA A 11 6.25 3.05 3.75
N GLU A 12 6.11 4.33 4.07
CA GLU A 12 6.40 4.86 5.42
C GLU A 12 5.48 4.22 6.47
N LEU A 13 4.18 4.12 6.19
CA LEU A 13 3.20 3.49 7.08
C LEU A 13 3.48 1.99 7.27
N GLU A 14 3.91 1.29 6.23
CA GLU A 14 4.34 -0.10 6.34
C GLU A 14 5.54 -0.28 7.28
N ARG A 15 6.53 0.62 7.22
CA ARG A 15 7.69 0.58 8.14
C ARG A 15 7.29 0.87 9.58
N SER A 16 6.27 1.69 9.78
CA SER A 16 5.71 2.00 11.10
C SER A 16 4.71 0.95 11.61
N HIS A 17 4.54 -0.18 10.90
CA HIS A 17 3.54 -1.22 11.21
C HIS A 17 2.08 -0.73 11.24
N GLU A 18 1.79 0.42 10.64
CA GLU A 18 0.42 0.93 10.47
C GLU A 18 -0.25 0.28 9.26
N LEU A 19 -0.34 -1.05 9.27
CA LEU A 19 -0.67 -1.88 8.11
C LEU A 19 -2.03 -1.57 7.48
N ILE A 20 -3.04 -1.23 8.30
CA ILE A 20 -4.39 -0.87 7.81
C ILE A 20 -4.32 0.43 6.99
N LYS A 21 -3.65 1.46 7.53
CA LYS A 21 -3.49 2.74 6.82
C LYS A 21 -2.59 2.57 5.60
N ALA A 22 -1.55 1.75 5.70
CA ALA A 22 -0.67 1.44 4.58
C ALA A 22 -1.44 0.79 3.43
N ARG A 23 -2.28 -0.21 3.72
CA ARG A 23 -3.15 -0.87 2.74
C ARG A 23 -4.07 0.13 2.04
N ASP A 24 -4.77 0.95 2.80
CA ASP A 24 -5.74 1.89 2.23
C ASP A 24 -5.01 2.90 1.32
N MET A 25 -3.82 3.35 1.74
CA MET A 25 -2.97 4.21 0.94
C MET A 25 -2.43 3.53 -0.33
N TRP A 26 -2.13 2.22 -0.29
CA TRP A 26 -1.76 1.43 -1.47
C TRP A 26 -2.92 1.26 -2.45
N LYS A 27 -4.14 1.05 -1.94
CA LYS A 27 -5.36 1.00 -2.77
C LYS A 27 -5.61 2.33 -3.47
N ASP A 28 -5.39 3.45 -2.79
CA ASP A 28 -5.48 4.77 -3.42
C ASP A 28 -4.34 5.03 -4.40
N ALA A 29 -3.11 4.57 -4.10
CA ALA A 29 -2.00 4.62 -5.03
C ALA A 29 -2.31 3.84 -6.32
N ALA A 30 -2.94 2.66 -6.23
CA ALA A 30 -3.31 1.84 -7.38
C ALA A 30 -4.32 2.55 -8.31
N LYS A 31 -5.25 3.34 -7.76
CA LYS A 31 -6.23 4.11 -8.56
C LYS A 31 -5.56 5.21 -9.40
N GLU A 32 -4.51 5.83 -8.85
CA GLU A 32 -3.77 6.93 -9.47
C GLU A 32 -2.54 6.45 -10.27
N ALA A 33 -2.26 5.15 -10.24
CA ALA A 33 -1.11 4.54 -10.90
C ALA A 33 -1.35 4.35 -12.40
N ALA A 34 -0.29 4.55 -13.20
CA ALA A 34 -0.26 4.04 -14.57
C ALA A 34 -0.38 2.50 -14.56
N PRO A 35 -0.84 1.86 -15.64
CA PRO A 35 -1.06 0.40 -15.69
C PRO A 35 0.15 -0.43 -15.21
N ALA A 36 1.36 -0.02 -15.57
CA ALA A 36 2.61 -0.68 -15.15
C ALA A 36 2.85 -0.65 -13.63
N ASN A 37 2.32 0.34 -12.93
CA ASN A 37 2.52 0.57 -11.49
C ASN A 37 1.31 0.15 -10.64
N ARG A 38 0.17 -0.09 -11.29
CA ARG A 38 -1.08 -0.47 -10.64
C ARG A 38 -0.98 -1.85 -10.01
N GLU A 39 -0.51 -2.83 -10.76
CA GLU A 39 -0.32 -4.20 -10.28
C GLU A 39 0.60 -4.22 -9.05
N TRP A 40 1.68 -3.45 -9.08
CA TRP A 40 2.59 -3.36 -7.94
C TRP A 40 1.90 -2.78 -6.70
N ALA A 41 1.12 -1.71 -6.85
CA ALA A 41 0.38 -1.13 -5.73
C ALA A 41 -0.69 -2.09 -5.17
N GLU A 42 -1.37 -2.84 -6.03
CA GLU A 42 -2.35 -3.87 -5.64
C GLU A 42 -1.68 -5.02 -4.86
N LEU A 43 -0.51 -5.50 -5.31
CA LEU A 43 0.27 -6.51 -4.61
C LEU A 43 0.73 -6.02 -3.23
N ARG A 44 1.11 -4.75 -3.09
CA ARG A 44 1.48 -4.16 -1.79
C ARG A 44 0.28 -4.04 -0.85
N ALA A 45 -0.89 -3.69 -1.37
CA ALA A 45 -2.12 -3.71 -0.58
C ALA A 45 -2.45 -5.12 -0.08
N ALA A 46 -2.35 -6.13 -0.96
CA ALA A 46 -2.57 -7.53 -0.61
C ALA A 46 -1.57 -8.05 0.44
N LEU A 47 -0.30 -7.64 0.32
CA LEU A 47 0.72 -7.96 1.34
C LEU A 47 0.34 -7.37 2.71
N CYS A 48 -0.17 -6.14 2.75
CA CYS A 48 -0.63 -5.52 3.99
C CYS A 48 -1.80 -6.30 4.60
N ASP A 49 -2.78 -6.73 3.78
CA ASP A 49 -3.89 -7.59 4.24
C ASP A 49 -3.36 -8.92 4.82
N THR A 50 -2.45 -9.60 4.13
CA THR A 50 -1.84 -10.85 4.66
C THR A 50 -1.10 -10.62 5.98
N LYS A 51 -0.38 -9.51 6.14
CA LYS A 51 0.31 -9.18 7.40
C LYS A 51 -0.69 -8.92 8.53
N ILE A 52 -1.81 -8.27 8.24
CA ILE A 52 -2.90 -8.03 9.20
C ILE A 52 -3.53 -9.36 9.62
N GLU A 53 -3.89 -10.22 8.68
CA GLU A 53 -4.51 -11.52 8.94
C GLU A 53 -3.60 -12.45 9.74
N ARG A 54 -2.28 -12.43 9.45
CA ARG A 54 -1.30 -13.24 10.19
C ARG A 54 -0.86 -12.63 11.52
N GLY A 55 -1.33 -11.42 11.86
CA GLY A 55 -0.96 -10.74 13.09
C GLY A 55 0.53 -10.38 13.18
N TRP A 56 1.20 -10.16 12.04
CA TRP A 56 2.59 -9.74 12.02
C TRP A 56 2.69 -8.31 12.58
N LYS A 57 3.22 -8.19 13.80
CA LYS A 57 3.44 -6.94 14.53
C LYS A 57 4.93 -6.64 14.66
#